data_AF-S7U6N2-F1
#
_entry.id   AF-S7U6N2-F1
#
_cell.length_a   1.000
_cell.length_b   1.000
_cell.length_c   1.000
_cell.angle_alpha   90.00
_cell.angle_beta   90.00
_cell.angle_gamma   90.00
#
_symmetry.space_group_name_H-M   'P 1'
#
loop_
_entity.id
_entity.type
_entity.pdbx_description
1 polymer ?
#
loop_
_entity_poly.entity_id
_entity_poly.type
_entity_poly.pdbx_seq_one_letter_code
_entity_poly.pdbx_strand_id
1 'polypeptide(L)' 'MFEEMIAAIEEEVATYIMKAEIHHNLERQEVAKGEAVHPKEDGEEPKRKPVRKAVRVGRNDPCPCGSGKKYKHCCGRVV' A
#
# COMPACT_ATOMS: atom_id res chain seq x y z
N MET A 1 47.73 -17.07 -23.82
CA MET A 1 47.34 -17.38 -22.43
C MET A 1 46.83 -16.16 -21.67
N PHE A 2 47.67 -15.17 -21.29
CA PHE A 2 47.18 -14.00 -20.53
C PHE A 2 46.38 -13.01 -21.40
N GLU A 3 46.85 -12.74 -22.62
CA GLU A 3 46.16 -11.85 -23.57
C GLU A 3 44.78 -12.40 -23.98
N GLU A 4 44.68 -13.73 -24.17
CA GLU A 4 43.41 -14.41 -24.46
C GLU A 4 42.43 -14.33 -23.29
N MET A 5 42.93 -14.38 -22.05
CA MET A 5 42.10 -14.21 -20.86
C MET A 5 41.55 -12.79 -20.76
N ILE A 6 42.38 -11.77 -21.06
CA ILE A 6 41.91 -10.38 -21.08
C ILE A 6 40.85 -10.19 -22.17
N ALA A 7 41.08 -10.71 -23.37
CA ALA A 7 40.11 -10.61 -24.47
C ALA A 7 38.76 -11.24 -24.09
N ALA A 8 38.76 -12.40 -23.42
CA ALA A 8 37.55 -13.05 -22.95
C ALA A 8 36.81 -12.22 -21.88
N ILE A 9 37.55 -11.63 -20.93
CA ILE A 9 36.97 -10.76 -19.89
C ILE A 9 36.32 -9.52 -20.52
N GLU A 10 36.97 -8.89 -21.50
CA GLU A 10 36.46 -7.71 -22.19
C GLU A 10 35.15 -7.99 -22.94
N GLU A 11 35.07 -9.11 -23.67
CA GLU A 11 33.85 -9.52 -24.38
C GLU A 11 32.68 -9.82 -23.43
N GLU A 12 32.96 -10.52 -22.33
CA GLU A 12 31.94 -10.83 -21.33
C GLU A 12 31.38 -9.54 -20.72
N VAL A 13 32.25 -8.66 -20.21
CA VAL A 13 31.85 -7.41 -19.57
C VAL A 13 31.06 -6.52 -20.53
N ALA A 14 31.50 -6.38 -21.78
CA ALA A 14 30.77 -5.60 -22.80
C ALA A 14 29.37 -6.18 -23.05
N THR A 15 29.22 -7.50 -23.11
CA THR A 15 27.94 -8.17 -23.30
C THR A 15 26.99 -7.92 -22.13
N TYR A 16 27.48 -7.99 -20.90
CA TYR A 16 26.68 -7.74 -19.70
C TYR A 16 26.21 -6.29 -19.62
N ILE A 17 27.07 -5.31 -19.92
CA ILE A 17 26.69 -3.89 -19.88
C ILE A 17 25.64 -3.57 -20.94
N MET A 18 25.80 -4.10 -22.16
CA MET A 18 24.86 -3.82 -23.25
C MET A 18 23.48 -4.49 -23.06
N LYS A 19 23.42 -5.61 -22.33
CA LYS A 19 22.17 -6.33 -22.01
C LYS A 19 21.59 -5.95 -20.65
N ALA A 20 22.25 -5.10 -19.88
CA ALA A 20 21.77 -4.70 -18.57
C ALA A 20 20.56 -3.78 -18.73
N GLU A 21 19.37 -4.30 -18.43
CA GLU A 21 18.17 -3.49 -18.31
C GLU A 21 18.23 -2.73 -16.98
N ILE A 22 18.22 -1.40 -17.05
CA ILE A 22 18.13 -0.58 -15.84
C ILE A 22 16.67 -0.61 -15.39
N HIS A 23 16.38 -1.50 -14.45
CA HIS A 23 15.14 -1.45 -13.70
C HIS A 23 15.20 -0.24 -12.76
N HIS A 24 14.78 0.93 -13.24
CA HIS A 24 14.50 2.04 -12.36
C HIS A 24 13.32 1.67 -11.46
N ASN A 25 13.48 1.81 -10.14
CA ASN A 25 12.34 1.88 -9.23
C ASN A 25 11.55 3.13 -9.63
N LEU A 26 10.52 2.94 -10.46
CA LEU A 26 9.56 3.97 -10.84
C LEU A 26 8.80 4.39 -9.58
N GLU A 27 9.40 5.30 -8.81
CA GLU A 27 8.68 6.03 -7.79
C GLU A 27 7.55 6.79 -8.48
N ARG A 28 6.33 6.55 -8.00
CA ARG A 28 5.13 7.19 -8.52
C ARG A 28 5.25 8.69 -8.30
N GLN A 29 5.63 9.42 -9.34
CA GLN A 29 5.59 10.87 -9.32
C GLN A 29 4.13 11.30 -9.13
N GLU A 30 3.90 12.12 -8.10
CA GLU A 30 2.58 12.68 -7.86
C GLU A 30 2.19 13.54 -9.06
N VAL A 31 1.25 13.05 -9.87
CA VAL A 31 0.60 13.85 -10.89
C VAL A 31 -0.06 15.04 -10.21
N ALA A 32 0.28 16.23 -10.70
CA ALA A 32 -0.06 17.54 -10.16
C ALA A 32 -1.35 17.54 -9.32
N LYS A 33 -1.23 18.03 -8.08
CA LYS A 33 -2.38 18.29 -7.19
C LYS A 33 -3.46 18.99 -8.00
N GLY A 34 -4.53 18.26 -8.30
CA GLY A 34 -5.63 18.81 -9.07
C GLY A 34 -6.14 20.06 -8.38
N GLU A 35 -6.03 21.21 -9.06
CA GLU A 35 -6.83 22.37 -8.68
C GLU A 35 -8.28 21.93 -8.74
N ALA A 36 -8.93 21.92 -7.58
CA ALA A 36 -10.34 21.66 -7.48
C ALA A 36 -11.07 22.76 -8.26
N VAL A 37 -11.49 22.44 -9.49
CA VAL A 37 -12.45 23.27 -10.21
C VAL A 37 -13.70 23.20 -9.35
N HIS A 38 -13.97 24.26 -8.60
CA HIS A 38 -15.21 24.41 -7.85
C HIS A 38 -16.29 24.87 -8.84
N PRO A 39 -17.30 24.05 -9.20
CA PRO A 39 -18.55 24.60 -9.71
C PRO A 39 -19.32 25.07 -8.48
N LYS A 40 -19.50 26.39 -8.39
CA LYS A 40 -20.52 26.94 -7.50
C LYS A 40 -21.90 26.56 -8.05
N GLU A 41 -22.78 26.28 -7.08
CA GLU A 41 -24.24 26.43 -7.11
C GLU A 41 -25.12 25.21 -7.48
N ASP A 42 -25.81 24.77 -6.41
CA ASP A 42 -27.20 24.35 -6.30
C ASP A 42 -27.60 22.91 -6.69
N GLY A 43 -27.60 22.04 -5.68
CA GLY A 43 -28.20 20.70 -5.75
C GLY A 43 -27.64 19.75 -4.70
N GLU A 44 -28.20 19.77 -3.49
CA GLU A 44 -27.77 18.92 -2.37
C GLU A 44 -28.13 17.45 -2.62
N GLU A 45 -27.27 16.72 -3.33
CA GLU A 45 -27.29 15.27 -3.34
C GLU A 45 -26.36 14.72 -2.24
N PRO A 46 -26.85 13.86 -1.33
CA PRO A 46 -26.01 13.31 -0.26
C PRO A 46 -24.99 12.35 -0.88
N LYS A 47 -23.73 12.81 -0.99
CA LYS A 47 -22.58 11.97 -1.34
C LYS A 47 -22.57 10.73 -0.45
N ARG A 48 -22.84 9.55 -1.04
CA ARG A 48 -22.85 8.27 -0.33
C ARG A 48 -21.48 8.04 0.29
N LYS A 49 -21.40 8.13 1.62
CA LYS A 49 -20.16 7.88 2.35
C LYS A 49 -19.78 6.39 2.21
N PRO A 50 -18.50 6.06 1.98
CA PRO A 50 -18.07 4.67 1.94
C PRO A 50 -18.36 4.00 3.30
N VAL A 51 -18.99 2.83 3.26
CA VAL A 51 -19.33 2.06 4.46
C VAL A 51 -18.04 1.61 5.14
N ARG A 52 -17.68 2.26 6.25
CA ARG A 52 -16.59 1.78 7.13
C ARG A 52 -17.06 0.49 7.79
N LYS A 53 -16.39 -0.63 7.51
CA LYS A 53 -16.65 -1.89 8.23
C LYS A 53 -16.41 -1.63 9.73
N ALA A 54 -17.40 -1.97 10.55
CA ALA A 54 -17.24 -1.93 12.00
C ALA A 54 -16.04 -2.80 12.40
N VAL A 55 -15.21 -2.27 13.31
CA VAL A 55 -14.08 -3.02 13.89
C VAL A 55 -14.65 -4.28 14.54
N ARG A 56 -14.21 -5.46 14.07
CA ARG A 56 -14.61 -6.73 14.68
C ARG A 56 -13.88 -6.84 16.02
N VAL A 57 -14.62 -6.75 17.12
CA VAL A 57 -14.08 -6.96 18.47
C VAL A 57 -13.74 -8.43 18.64
N GLY A 58 -12.47 -8.73 18.93
CA GLY A 58 -12.00 -10.08 19.21
C GLY A 58 -12.51 -10.60 20.55
N ARG A 59 -12.67 -11.92 20.67
CA ARG A 59 -13.22 -12.58 21.87
C ARG A 59 -12.48 -12.23 23.17
N ASN A 60 -11.16 -11.97 23.11
CA ASN A 60 -10.33 -11.63 24.26
C ASN A 60 -10.10 -10.13 24.45
N ASP A 61 -10.53 -9.27 23.53
CA ASP A 61 -10.30 -7.83 23.58
C ASP A 61 -11.11 -7.17 24.70
N PRO A 62 -10.71 -5.96 25.15
CA PRO A 62 -11.53 -5.16 26.06
C PRO A 62 -12.94 -4.97 25.50
N CYS A 63 -13.95 -5.20 26.33
CA CYS A 63 -15.34 -5.09 25.89
C CYS A 63 -15.72 -3.62 25.62
N PRO A 64 -16.32 -3.29 24.47
CA PRO A 64 -16.65 -1.91 24.09
C PRO A 64 -17.74 -1.26 24.96
N CYS A 65 -18.40 -2.02 25.85
CA CYS A 65 -19.37 -1.47 26.80
C CYS A 65 -18.74 -0.75 28.01
N GLY A 66 -17.41 -0.68 28.09
CA GLY A 66 -16.70 0.04 29.16
C GLY A 66 -16.62 -0.72 30.49
N SER A 67 -17.00 -1.99 30.55
CA SER A 67 -17.03 -2.76 31.81
C SER A 67 -15.66 -3.20 32.33
N GLY A 68 -14.56 -2.91 31.61
CA GLY A 68 -13.20 -3.37 31.94
C GLY A 68 -12.96 -4.88 31.80
N LYS A 69 -13.93 -5.66 31.32
CA LYS A 69 -13.84 -7.13 31.16
C LYS A 69 -13.51 -7.49 29.71
N LYS A 70 -12.92 -8.68 29.48
CA LYS A 70 -12.74 -9.23 28.12
C LYS A 70 -14.11 -9.49 27.47
N TYR A 71 -14.23 -9.28 26.16
CA TYR A 71 -15.49 -9.40 25.40
C TYR A 71 -16.23 -10.72 25.68
N LYS A 72 -15.52 -11.86 25.70
CA LYS A 72 -16.07 -13.20 26.02
C LYS A 72 -16.71 -13.36 27.40
N HIS A 73 -16.35 -12.50 28.34
CA HIS A 73 -16.86 -12.53 29.71
C HIS A 73 -17.88 -11.41 29.96
N CYS A 74 -18.24 -10.65 28.94
CA CYS A 74 -19.22 -9.57 29.00
C CYS A 74 -20.20 -9.70 27.83
N CYS A 75 -20.25 -8.74 26.89
CA CYS A 75 -21.22 -8.72 25.78
C CYS A 75 -21.11 -9.90 24.81
N GLY A 76 -19.98 -10.60 24.77
CA GLY A 76 -19.76 -11.81 23.96
C GLY A 76 -19.91 -13.12 24.75
N ARG A 77 -20.47 -13.08 25.96
CA ARG A 77 -20.79 -14.31 26.72
C ARG A 77 -22.02 -14.96 26.10
N VAL A 78 -21.81 -16.04 25.36
CA VAL A 78 -22.89 -16.97 25.00
C VAL A 78 -23.04 -17.92 26.21
N VAL A 79 -24.25 -17.99 26.76
CA VAL A 79 -24.60 -18.91 27.85
C VAL A 79 -24.58 -20.34 27.33
#